data_AF-A0A4Q2V3D4-F1
#
_entry.id   AF-A0A4Q2V3D4-F1
#
_cell.length_a   1.000
_cell.length_b   1.000
_cell.length_c   1.000
_cell.angle_alpha   90.00
_cell.angle_beta   90.00
_cell.angle_gamma   90.00
#
_symmetry.space_group_name_H-M   'P 1'
#
loop_
_entity.id
_entity.type
_entity.pdbx_description
1 polymer ?
#
loop_
_entity_poly.entity_id
_entity_poly.type
_entity_poly.pdbx_seq_one_letter_code
_entity_poly.pdbx_strand_id
1 'polypeptide(L)'
;MGDDPDGSGGGYHRPQRKRVRTTKVLEMEQQNGDMEWQKEGETSEGALGRNQARKQAAPKSAGGMVEAVQSLKQLLEQDLNKKIEAMKAEFRLEFTKLSDRMAEEVARATAQMAQELSQVRDQLTQVCGELEQTRLQLDMLNNTETPRSSVQSYADAARMTSTSMSSQSSSAARSATPEPVFCTVDTSRVAEDHLGDVTPTMIRKTVEQEMRQLSDQPHWRCVAVTRDGRNANRLRIM
;
A
#
# COMPACT_ATOMS: atom_id res chain seq x y z
N MET A 1 41.30 34.84 -32.04
CA MET A 1 41.67 35.39 -30.71
C MET A 1 40.39 35.96 -30.16
N GLY A 2 39.73 35.45 -29.14
CA GLY A 2 39.81 34.32 -28.20
C GLY A 2 38.46 34.42 -27.44
N ASP A 3 38.02 33.61 -26.51
CA ASP A 3 38.38 32.32 -25.94
C ASP A 3 37.04 31.87 -25.28
N ASP A 4 36.97 30.59 -24.97
CA ASP A 4 35.80 29.80 -24.53
C ASP A 4 35.05 30.26 -23.25
N PRO A 5 33.86 29.65 -22.97
CA PRO A 5 32.87 30.08 -21.99
C PRO A 5 33.01 29.40 -20.62
N ASP A 6 32.56 30.06 -19.54
CA ASP A 6 32.49 29.44 -18.21
C ASP A 6 31.05 29.04 -17.87
N GLY A 7 30.72 27.79 -18.21
CA GLY A 7 29.49 27.11 -17.81
C GLY A 7 29.73 26.24 -16.59
N SER A 8 29.29 26.70 -15.41
CA SER A 8 29.36 25.92 -14.17
C SER A 8 28.25 24.84 -14.16
N GLY A 9 28.54 23.72 -14.81
CA GLY A 9 27.71 22.51 -14.83
C GLY A 9 28.02 21.62 -13.64
N GLY A 10 27.23 21.71 -12.56
CA GLY A 10 27.23 20.76 -11.46
C GLY A 10 26.63 19.42 -11.87
N GLY A 11 27.44 18.55 -12.47
CA GLY A 11 27.08 17.17 -12.78
C GLY A 11 27.05 16.29 -11.54
N TYR A 12 25.86 15.97 -11.03
CA TYR A 12 25.70 14.89 -10.07
C TYR A 12 25.81 13.55 -10.79
N HIS A 13 26.90 12.83 -10.51
CA HIS A 13 27.08 11.43 -10.91
C HIS A 13 25.94 10.57 -10.35
N ARG A 14 25.15 9.97 -11.26
CA ARG A 14 24.18 8.92 -10.94
C ARG A 14 24.93 7.59 -10.76
N PRO A 15 24.89 6.93 -9.58
CA PRO A 15 25.43 5.59 -9.46
C PRO A 15 24.56 4.60 -10.24
N GLN A 16 25.13 4.00 -11.28
CA GLN A 16 24.58 2.83 -11.98
C GLN A 16 24.47 1.68 -10.97
N ARG A 17 23.25 1.39 -10.50
CA ARG A 17 22.95 0.16 -9.76
C ARG A 17 23.13 -1.03 -10.70
N LYS A 18 24.25 -1.73 -10.58
CA LYS A 18 24.46 -3.06 -11.17
C LYS A 18 23.36 -3.98 -10.64
N ARG A 19 22.53 -4.53 -11.52
CA ARG A 19 21.57 -5.60 -11.18
C ARG A 19 22.37 -6.88 -10.92
N VAL A 20 22.65 -7.17 -9.66
CA VAL A 20 23.09 -8.51 -9.25
C VAL A 20 21.86 -9.41 -9.27
N ARG A 21 21.92 -10.49 -10.05
CA ARG A 21 20.90 -11.55 -10.05
C ARG A 21 20.87 -12.20 -8.66
N THR A 22 19.78 -12.02 -7.93
CA THR A 22 19.49 -12.77 -6.70
C THR A 22 19.01 -14.16 -7.09
N THR A 23 19.95 -15.08 -7.24
CA THR A 23 19.69 -16.52 -7.22
C THR A 23 20.63 -17.13 -6.19
N LYS A 24 20.18 -17.17 -4.93
CA LYS A 24 20.67 -17.98 -3.81
C LYS A 24 19.98 -17.53 -2.51
N VAL A 25 18.75 -18.01 -2.30
CA VAL A 25 18.02 -17.91 -1.01
C VAL A 25 17.91 -19.30 -0.32
N LEU A 26 18.46 -20.35 -0.92
CA LEU A 26 18.44 -21.71 -0.35
C LEU A 26 19.77 -22.19 0.25
N GLU A 27 20.72 -21.28 0.49
CA GLU A 27 22.06 -21.64 0.97
C GLU A 27 22.53 -20.71 2.11
N MET A 28 21.60 -20.27 2.97
CA MET A 28 21.90 -19.48 4.16
C MET A 28 21.29 -20.07 5.45
N GLU A 29 20.72 -21.27 5.38
CA GLU A 29 20.21 -22.02 6.53
C GLU A 29 21.23 -23.00 7.15
N GLN A 30 22.50 -22.96 6.72
CA GLN A 30 23.50 -23.91 7.20
C GLN A 30 24.84 -23.27 7.58
N GLN A 31 24.83 -22.04 8.09
CA GLN A 31 25.98 -21.43 8.74
C GLN A 31 25.53 -20.50 9.86
N ASN A 32 24.89 -21.07 10.90
CA ASN A 32 24.67 -20.34 12.15
C ASN A 32 25.03 -21.24 13.33
N GLY A 33 26.27 -21.69 13.32
CA GLY A 33 26.81 -22.63 14.29
C GLY A 33 28.32 -22.51 14.38
N ASP A 34 28.83 -21.30 14.63
CA ASP A 34 30.10 -21.13 15.35
C ASP A 34 30.25 -19.66 15.76
N MET A 35 29.94 -19.34 17.01
CA MET A 35 30.30 -18.06 17.61
C MET A 35 31.14 -18.37 18.85
N GLU A 36 32.38 -18.77 18.58
CA GLU A 36 33.43 -18.98 19.58
C GLU A 36 33.83 -17.61 20.16
N TRP A 37 33.43 -17.34 21.40
CA TRP A 37 33.91 -16.17 22.14
C TRP A 37 35.39 -16.37 22.49
N GLN A 38 36.27 -15.69 21.75
CA GLN A 38 37.70 -15.61 22.10
C GLN A 38 37.86 -14.97 23.47
N LYS A 39 38.48 -15.73 24.38
CA LYS A 39 38.90 -15.25 25.69
C LYS A 39 40.36 -14.80 25.56
N GLU A 40 40.58 -13.50 25.38
CA GLU A 40 41.92 -12.92 25.49
C GLU A 40 42.41 -13.11 26.94
N GLY A 41 43.39 -13.99 27.09
CA GLY A 41 44.17 -14.16 28.31
C GLY A 41 45.61 -13.79 28.00
N GLU A 42 45.98 -12.56 28.30
CA GLU A 42 47.38 -12.11 28.31
C GLU A 42 48.15 -12.88 29.41
N THR A 43 49.03 -13.80 29.02
CA THR A 43 50.09 -14.31 29.89
C THR A 43 51.39 -13.61 29.55
N SER A 44 51.73 -12.60 30.35
CA SER A 44 53.02 -11.92 30.33
C SER A 44 54.12 -12.88 30.82
N GLU A 45 55.12 -13.10 29.97
CA GLU A 45 56.38 -13.74 30.32
C GLU A 45 57.16 -12.87 31.31
N GLY A 46 57.43 -13.42 32.49
CA GLY A 46 58.38 -12.88 33.46
C GLY A 46 59.26 -14.00 33.98
N ALA A 47 60.30 -14.35 33.23
CA ALA A 47 61.37 -15.21 33.72
C ALA A 47 62.13 -14.49 34.85
N LEU A 48 62.31 -15.13 36.01
CA LEU A 48 63.46 -14.90 36.91
C LEU A 48 63.50 -15.94 38.04
N GLY A 49 64.66 -16.57 38.21
CA GLY A 49 65.17 -16.93 39.54
C GLY A 49 64.94 -18.37 40.02
N ARG A 50 65.74 -19.30 39.49
CA ARG A 50 66.06 -20.60 40.11
C ARG A 50 66.71 -20.36 41.49
N ASN A 51 66.16 -20.94 42.56
CA ASN A 51 66.93 -21.30 43.77
C ASN A 51 66.31 -22.51 44.48
N GLN A 52 67.21 -23.39 44.92
CA GLN A 52 67.00 -24.76 45.35
C GLN A 52 67.04 -24.83 46.88
N ALA A 53 66.10 -25.55 47.50
CA ALA A 53 66.33 -26.60 48.51
C ALA A 53 65.20 -26.73 49.55
N ARG A 54 64.73 -27.98 49.66
CA ARG A 54 64.47 -28.73 50.91
C ARG A 54 63.02 -28.89 51.39
N LYS A 55 62.76 -30.17 51.70
CA LYS A 55 61.68 -30.81 52.46
C LYS A 55 60.38 -31.09 51.69
N GLN A 56 60.36 -32.30 51.13
CA GLN A 56 59.14 -33.06 50.89
C GLN A 56 58.38 -33.25 52.21
N ALA A 57 57.22 -32.62 52.32
CA ALA A 57 56.09 -33.10 53.07
C ALA A 57 54.89 -32.98 52.12
N ALA A 58 54.40 -34.12 51.64
CA ALA A 58 53.29 -34.20 50.70
C ALA A 58 51.99 -33.74 51.39
N PRO A 59 51.22 -32.77 50.84
CA PRO A 59 49.84 -32.61 51.23
C PRO A 59 49.02 -33.65 50.45
N LYS A 60 48.74 -34.80 51.06
CA LYS A 60 47.84 -35.84 50.51
C LYS A 60 46.36 -35.40 50.40
N SER A 61 46.07 -34.10 50.51
CA SER A 61 44.72 -33.54 50.56
C SER A 61 44.39 -32.60 49.39
N ALA A 62 45.35 -32.20 48.56
CA ALA A 62 45.13 -31.22 47.49
C ALA A 62 44.43 -31.81 46.25
N GLY A 63 44.67 -33.09 45.94
CA GLY A 63 44.08 -33.76 44.77
C GLY A 63 42.54 -33.87 44.85
N GLY A 64 42.00 -34.18 46.03
CA GLY A 64 40.56 -34.30 46.21
C GLY A 64 39.80 -32.98 46.04
N MET A 65 40.41 -31.83 46.38
CA MET A 65 39.78 -30.52 46.14
C MET A 65 39.74 -30.17 44.65
N VAL A 66 40.78 -30.52 43.88
CA VAL A 66 40.81 -30.29 42.43
C VAL A 66 39.75 -31.14 41.72
N GLU A 67 39.60 -32.40 42.10
CA GLU A 67 38.56 -33.30 41.55
C GLU A 67 37.15 -32.82 41.91
N ALA A 68 36.93 -32.32 43.13
CA ALA A 68 35.65 -31.75 43.55
C ALA A 68 35.30 -30.49 42.77
N VAL A 69 36.27 -29.59 42.54
CA VAL A 69 36.07 -28.38 41.71
C VAL A 69 35.77 -28.74 40.26
N GLN A 70 36.47 -29.74 39.71
CA GLN A 70 36.26 -30.17 38.33
C GLN A 70 34.89 -30.85 38.15
N SER A 71 34.48 -31.66 39.12
CA SER A 71 33.15 -32.28 39.17
C SER A 71 32.04 -31.22 39.26
N LEU A 72 32.23 -30.19 40.08
CA LEU A 72 31.29 -29.06 40.19
C LEU A 72 31.20 -28.28 38.88
N LYS A 73 32.33 -27.99 38.23
CA LYS A 73 32.36 -27.33 36.90
C LYS A 73 31.53 -28.12 35.88
N GLN A 74 31.74 -29.43 35.81
CA GLN A 74 31.04 -30.29 34.85
C GLN A 74 29.53 -30.34 35.14
N LEU A 75 29.14 -30.34 36.42
CA LEU A 75 27.72 -30.28 36.81
C LEU A 75 27.06 -28.97 36.37
N LEU A 76 27.73 -27.83 36.58
CA LEU A 76 27.20 -26.52 36.15
C LEU A 76 27.09 -26.44 34.62
N GLU A 77 28.09 -26.94 33.89
CA GLU A 77 28.08 -26.95 32.43
C GLU A 77 26.95 -27.82 31.88
N GLN A 78 26.71 -28.98 32.49
CA GLN A 78 25.56 -29.83 32.14
C GLN A 78 24.22 -29.16 32.46
N ASP A 79 24.09 -28.48 33.60
CA ASP A 79 22.87 -27.76 33.98
C ASP A 79 22.55 -26.61 33.01
N LEU A 80 23.57 -25.81 32.67
CA LEU A 80 23.44 -24.72 31.70
C LEU A 80 23.04 -25.25 30.32
N ASN A 81 23.69 -26.30 29.83
CA ASN A 81 23.34 -26.91 28.54
C ASN A 81 21.91 -27.45 28.53
N LYS A 82 21.47 -28.09 29.61
CA LYS A 82 20.07 -28.54 29.75
C LYS A 82 19.09 -27.37 29.70
N LYS A 83 19.39 -26.27 30.40
CA LYS A 83 18.55 -25.06 30.39
C LYS A 83 18.50 -24.39 29.02
N ILE A 84 19.62 -24.33 28.31
CA ILE A 84 19.69 -23.79 26.94
C ILE A 84 18.82 -24.62 26.00
N GLU A 85 18.93 -25.94 26.04
CA GLU A 85 18.12 -26.80 25.16
C GLU A 85 16.63 -26.77 25.52
N ALA A 86 16.28 -26.64 26.80
CA ALA A 86 14.90 -26.42 27.23
C ALA A 86 14.35 -25.09 26.69
N MET A 87 15.08 -23.98 26.87
CA MET A 87 14.70 -22.67 26.36
C MET A 87 14.56 -22.65 24.83
N LYS A 88 15.47 -23.32 24.12
CA LYS A 88 15.41 -23.49 22.67
C LYS A 88 14.20 -24.31 22.22
N ALA A 89 13.82 -25.34 22.97
CA ALA A 89 12.61 -26.12 22.70
C ALA A 89 11.35 -25.28 22.89
N GLU A 90 11.26 -24.50 23.97
CA GLU A 90 10.14 -23.59 24.23
C GLU A 90 10.02 -22.52 23.14
N PHE A 91 11.14 -21.90 22.76
CA PHE A 91 11.13 -20.89 21.70
C PHE A 91 10.68 -21.46 20.36
N ARG A 92 11.19 -22.65 19.98
CA ARG A 92 10.75 -23.33 18.76
C ARG A 92 9.25 -23.62 18.79
N LEU A 93 8.74 -24.09 19.93
CA LEU A 93 7.31 -24.38 20.09
C LEU A 93 6.45 -23.13 19.91
N GLU A 94 6.80 -22.03 20.58
CA GLU A 94 6.03 -20.77 20.46
C GLU A 94 6.18 -20.15 19.05
N PHE A 95 7.34 -20.28 18.41
CA PHE A 95 7.53 -19.85 17.03
C PHE A 95 6.64 -20.64 16.07
N THR A 96 6.63 -21.98 16.16
CA THR A 96 5.75 -22.83 15.33
C THR A 96 4.29 -22.47 15.54
N LYS A 97 3.86 -22.33 16.80
CA LYS A 97 2.48 -21.95 17.14
C LYS A 97 2.09 -20.56 16.61
N LEU A 98 2.99 -19.59 16.63
CA LEU A 98 2.76 -18.28 16.03
C LEU A 98 2.66 -18.38 14.50
N SER A 99 3.55 -19.16 13.88
CA SER A 99 3.53 -19.40 12.44
C SER A 99 2.23 -20.07 11.99
N ASP A 100 1.76 -21.10 12.71
CA ASP A 100 0.52 -21.81 12.41
C ASP A 100 -0.69 -20.88 12.53
N ARG A 101 -0.76 -20.08 13.60
CA ARG A 101 -1.82 -19.06 13.76
C ARG A 101 -1.83 -18.06 12.61
N MET A 102 -0.65 -17.56 12.22
CA MET A 102 -0.55 -16.62 11.11
C MET A 102 -1.01 -17.26 9.79
N ALA A 103 -0.67 -18.52 9.54
CA ALA A 103 -1.13 -19.26 8.38
C ALA A 103 -2.67 -19.44 8.39
N GLU A 104 -3.25 -19.76 9.53
CA GLU A 104 -4.71 -19.87 9.70
C GLU A 104 -5.42 -18.52 9.47
N GLU A 105 -4.90 -17.42 10.01
CA GLU A 105 -5.43 -16.07 9.79
C GLU A 105 -5.40 -15.69 8.31
N VAL A 106 -4.26 -15.94 7.63
CA VAL A 106 -4.12 -15.67 6.19
C VAL A 106 -5.08 -16.54 5.37
N ALA A 107 -5.21 -17.83 5.68
CA ALA A 107 -6.14 -18.71 5.00
C ALA A 107 -7.59 -18.24 5.17
N ARG A 108 -7.97 -17.82 6.39
CA ARG A 108 -9.31 -17.33 6.69
C ARG A 108 -9.62 -16.02 5.96
N ALA A 109 -8.71 -15.05 6.01
CA ALA A 109 -8.86 -13.79 5.29
C ALA A 109 -8.96 -14.02 3.77
N THR A 110 -8.15 -14.94 3.23
CA THR A 110 -8.20 -15.32 1.82
C THR A 110 -9.55 -15.92 1.44
N ALA A 111 -10.10 -16.81 2.28
CA ALA A 111 -11.41 -17.41 2.05
C ALA A 111 -12.54 -16.37 2.09
N GLN A 112 -12.49 -15.43 3.05
CA GLN A 112 -13.46 -14.34 3.15
C GLN A 112 -13.43 -13.45 1.91
N MET A 113 -12.24 -13.01 1.47
CA MET A 113 -12.12 -12.21 0.25
C MET A 113 -12.61 -12.96 -0.99
N ALA A 114 -12.32 -14.26 -1.12
CA ALA A 114 -12.81 -15.06 -2.23
C ALA A 114 -14.34 -15.15 -2.25
N GLN A 115 -14.97 -15.27 -1.08
CA GLN A 115 -16.42 -15.26 -0.94
C GLN A 115 -17.02 -13.91 -1.34
N GLU A 116 -16.47 -12.80 -0.85
CA GLU A 116 -16.94 -11.45 -1.20
C GLU A 116 -16.80 -11.18 -2.70
N LEU A 117 -15.68 -11.56 -3.32
CA LEU A 117 -15.48 -11.44 -4.76
C LEU A 117 -16.49 -12.27 -5.55
N SER A 118 -16.82 -13.47 -5.08
CA SER A 118 -17.87 -14.29 -5.70
C SER A 118 -19.22 -13.58 -5.61
N GLN A 119 -19.57 -13.06 -4.44
CA GLN A 119 -20.84 -12.35 -4.23
C GLN A 119 -20.96 -11.12 -5.14
N VAL A 120 -19.90 -10.31 -5.24
CA VAL A 120 -19.87 -9.14 -6.12
C VAL A 120 -20.01 -9.55 -7.59
N ARG A 121 -19.34 -10.62 -8.02
CA ARG A 121 -19.47 -11.14 -9.39
C ARG A 121 -20.90 -11.60 -9.69
N ASP A 122 -21.53 -12.27 -8.75
CA ASP A 122 -22.90 -12.77 -8.92
C ASP A 122 -23.90 -11.60 -8.98
N GLN A 123 -23.73 -10.58 -8.13
CA GLN A 123 -24.50 -9.32 -8.20
C GLN A 123 -24.30 -8.59 -9.52
N LEU A 124 -23.06 -8.49 -10.01
CA LEU A 124 -22.77 -7.86 -11.30
C LEU A 124 -23.46 -8.61 -12.45
N THR A 125 -23.44 -9.94 -12.41
CA THR A 125 -24.12 -10.78 -13.39
C THR A 125 -25.63 -10.55 -13.38
N GLN A 126 -26.23 -10.43 -12.18
CA GLN A 126 -27.64 -10.10 -12.03
C GLN A 126 -27.98 -8.73 -12.63
N VAL A 127 -27.23 -7.68 -12.26
CA VAL A 127 -27.47 -6.32 -12.77
C VAL A 127 -27.31 -6.25 -14.29
N CYS A 128 -26.33 -6.95 -14.86
CA CYS A 128 -26.19 -7.05 -16.31
C CYS A 128 -27.42 -7.71 -16.96
N GLY A 129 -27.97 -8.76 -16.35
CA GLY A 129 -29.20 -9.40 -16.83
C GLY A 129 -30.42 -8.47 -16.78
N GLU A 130 -30.61 -7.75 -15.68
CA GLU A 130 -31.71 -6.78 -15.52
C GLU A 130 -31.60 -5.61 -16.49
N LEU A 131 -30.38 -5.13 -16.75
CA LEU A 131 -30.12 -4.05 -17.71
C LEU A 131 -30.42 -4.50 -19.14
N GLU A 132 -30.00 -5.70 -19.53
CA GLU A 132 -30.31 -6.26 -20.85
C GLU A 132 -31.82 -6.49 -21.02
N GLN A 133 -32.50 -6.99 -19.98
CA GLN A 133 -33.95 -7.12 -19.98
C GLN A 133 -34.66 -5.76 -20.17
N THR A 134 -34.21 -4.73 -19.47
CA THR A 134 -34.76 -3.37 -19.58
C THR A 134 -34.54 -2.80 -20.98
N ARG A 135 -33.37 -3.06 -21.57
CA ARG A 135 -33.05 -2.68 -22.95
C ARG A 135 -34.01 -3.33 -23.94
N LEU A 136 -34.23 -4.65 -23.82
CA LEU A 136 -35.17 -5.37 -24.68
C LEU A 136 -36.62 -4.85 -24.52
N GLN A 137 -37.04 -4.49 -23.30
CA GLN A 137 -38.35 -3.88 -23.07
C GLN A 137 -38.48 -2.51 -23.75
N LEU A 138 -37.44 -1.68 -23.69
CA LEU A 138 -37.40 -0.38 -24.39
C LEU A 138 -37.45 -0.55 -25.91
N ASP A 139 -36.70 -1.51 -26.46
CA ASP A 139 -36.72 -1.81 -27.89
C ASP A 139 -38.10 -2.31 -28.32
N MET A 140 -38.76 -3.16 -27.53
CA MET A 140 -40.13 -3.58 -27.78
C MET A 140 -41.09 -2.39 -27.78
N LEU A 141 -41.02 -1.49 -26.80
CA LEU A 141 -41.88 -0.30 -26.75
C LEU A 141 -41.70 0.60 -27.97
N ASN A 142 -40.45 0.85 -28.37
CA ASN A 142 -40.11 1.65 -29.55
C ASN A 142 -40.61 1.00 -30.86
N ASN A 143 -40.58 -0.33 -30.96
CA ASN A 143 -41.08 -1.07 -32.12
C ASN A 143 -42.60 -1.30 -32.11
N THR A 144 -43.25 -1.25 -30.93
CA THR A 144 -44.71 -1.27 -30.76
C THR A 144 -45.34 0.11 -30.84
N GLU A 145 -44.54 1.16 -31.11
CA GLU A 145 -45.10 2.36 -31.71
C GLU A 145 -45.64 1.95 -33.09
N THR A 146 -46.91 1.56 -33.08
CA THR A 146 -47.77 1.48 -34.25
C THR A 146 -47.34 2.58 -35.20
N PRO A 147 -47.04 2.29 -36.49
CA PRO A 147 -47.08 3.33 -37.49
C PRO A 147 -48.38 4.05 -37.22
N ARG A 148 -48.34 5.34 -36.85
CA ARG A 148 -49.53 6.17 -36.86
C ARG A 148 -50.00 6.15 -38.32
N SER A 149 -50.80 5.15 -38.63
CA SER A 149 -51.80 5.16 -39.68
C SER A 149 -52.78 6.24 -39.24
N SER A 150 -52.36 7.45 -39.59
CA SER A 150 -52.97 8.76 -39.45
C SER A 150 -51.75 9.66 -39.65
N VAL A 151 -51.33 9.92 -40.88
CA VAL A 151 -51.95 10.98 -41.68
C VAL A 151 -53.10 11.68 -40.92
N GLN A 152 -52.80 12.24 -39.74
CA GLN A 152 -53.58 13.33 -39.20
C GLN A 152 -53.20 14.53 -40.06
N SER A 153 -53.79 14.58 -41.25
CA SER A 153 -53.65 15.69 -42.17
C SER A 153 -54.07 16.97 -41.46
N TYR A 154 -53.41 18.08 -41.75
CA TYR A 154 -53.68 19.43 -41.20
C TYR A 154 -55.18 19.82 -41.24
N ALA A 155 -55.97 19.17 -42.10
CA ALA A 155 -57.43 19.33 -42.20
C ALA A 155 -58.23 18.78 -41.00
N ASP A 156 -57.75 17.77 -40.28
CA ASP A 156 -58.47 17.22 -39.11
C ASP A 156 -58.21 17.99 -37.82
N ALA A 157 -57.08 18.70 -37.72
CA ALA A 157 -56.81 19.62 -36.62
C ALA A 157 -57.69 20.88 -36.68
N ALA A 158 -58.06 21.34 -37.87
CA ALA A 158 -58.91 22.52 -38.08
C ALA A 158 -60.40 22.27 -37.80
N ARG A 159 -60.84 21.01 -37.66
CA ARG A 159 -62.24 20.66 -37.35
C ARG A 159 -62.54 20.53 -35.87
N MET A 160 -61.53 20.47 -35.01
CA MET A 160 -61.68 20.43 -33.56
C MET A 160 -61.45 21.81 -32.95
N THR A 161 -62.23 22.80 -33.37
CA THR A 161 -62.36 24.06 -32.62
C THR A 161 -63.62 24.01 -31.78
N SER A 162 -63.48 23.76 -30.48
CA SER A 162 -63.95 24.65 -29.40
C SER A 162 -63.91 23.91 -28.07
N THR A 163 -62.97 24.28 -27.19
CA THR A 163 -63.24 24.69 -25.79
C THR A 163 -61.96 24.58 -24.95
N SER A 164 -61.70 25.64 -24.19
CA SER A 164 -60.79 25.76 -23.05
C SER A 164 -59.35 26.24 -23.33
N MET A 165 -59.18 27.52 -23.03
CA MET A 165 -57.94 28.27 -22.87
C MET A 165 -57.01 27.64 -21.82
N SER A 166 -55.71 27.53 -22.11
CA SER A 166 -54.67 28.02 -21.19
C SER A 166 -53.31 28.13 -21.91
N SER A 167 -52.64 29.25 -21.63
CA SER A 167 -51.56 29.88 -22.38
C SER A 167 -50.28 29.05 -22.52
N GLN A 168 -49.87 28.76 -23.76
CA GLN A 168 -48.48 28.44 -24.05
C GLN A 168 -47.68 29.75 -24.14
N SER A 169 -46.91 30.03 -23.10
CA SER A 169 -45.81 31.01 -23.16
C SER A 169 -44.64 30.36 -23.90
N SER A 170 -44.54 30.60 -25.20
CA SER A 170 -43.36 30.27 -25.99
C SER A 170 -42.22 31.23 -25.63
N SER A 171 -41.41 30.88 -24.63
CA SER A 171 -40.11 31.54 -24.45
C SER A 171 -39.07 30.81 -25.29
N ALA A 172 -38.53 31.56 -26.25
CA ALA A 172 -37.41 31.25 -27.12
C ALA A 172 -36.44 30.19 -26.57
N ALA A 173 -36.19 29.17 -27.39
CA ALA A 173 -35.00 28.33 -27.29
C ALA A 173 -33.77 29.23 -27.37
N ARG A 174 -33.31 29.70 -26.20
CA ARG A 174 -31.96 30.23 -26.05
C ARG A 174 -31.06 29.05 -26.41
N SER A 175 -30.18 29.23 -27.39
CA SER A 175 -29.02 28.38 -27.59
C SER A 175 -28.44 28.08 -26.20
N ALA A 176 -28.59 26.83 -25.74
CA ALA A 176 -28.03 26.42 -24.47
C ALA A 176 -26.51 26.48 -24.65
N THR A 177 -25.90 27.59 -24.26
CA THR A 177 -24.49 27.59 -23.89
C THR A 177 -24.34 26.41 -22.93
N PRO A 178 -23.47 25.41 -23.23
CA PRO A 178 -23.25 24.30 -22.33
C PRO A 178 -23.00 24.89 -20.94
N GLU A 179 -23.82 24.49 -19.96
CA GLU A 179 -23.61 24.92 -18.60
C GLU A 179 -22.15 24.59 -18.25
N PRO A 180 -21.35 25.55 -17.75
CA PRO A 180 -19.94 25.31 -17.53
C PRO A 180 -19.77 24.12 -16.60
N VAL A 181 -19.26 23.02 -17.16
CA VAL A 181 -19.07 21.77 -16.43
C VAL A 181 -17.94 22.00 -15.44
N PHE A 182 -18.24 21.89 -14.14
CA PHE A 182 -17.24 22.01 -13.09
C PHE A 182 -17.08 20.68 -12.37
N CYS A 183 -15.84 20.35 -12.01
CA CYS A 183 -15.55 19.25 -11.11
C CYS A 183 -15.56 19.76 -9.67
N THR A 184 -15.95 18.91 -8.72
CA THR A 184 -15.94 19.26 -7.30
C THR A 184 -15.04 18.32 -6.52
N VAL A 185 -14.17 18.89 -5.68
CA VAL A 185 -13.35 18.14 -4.75
C VAL A 185 -13.94 18.33 -3.35
N ASP A 186 -14.33 17.24 -2.72
CA ASP A 186 -14.77 17.22 -1.33
C ASP A 186 -13.58 16.90 -0.41
N THR A 187 -13.31 17.79 0.53
CA THR A 187 -12.23 17.69 1.51
C THR A 187 -12.75 17.30 2.89
N SER A 188 -14.04 16.97 3.03
CA SER A 188 -14.66 16.58 4.31
C SER A 188 -14.03 15.35 4.98
N ARG A 189 -13.33 14.52 4.20
CA ARG A 189 -12.64 13.30 4.66
C ARG A 189 -11.15 13.50 4.96
N VAL A 190 -10.63 14.70 4.72
CA VAL A 190 -9.24 15.03 5.04
C VAL A 190 -9.15 15.23 6.55
N ALA A 191 -8.16 14.61 7.19
CA ALA A 191 -7.94 14.80 8.62
C ALA A 191 -7.71 16.28 8.94
N GLU A 192 -8.20 16.74 10.09
CA GLU A 192 -8.15 18.16 10.50
C GLU A 192 -6.73 18.74 10.42
N ASP A 193 -5.72 17.95 10.80
CA ASP A 193 -4.29 18.35 10.74
C ASP A 193 -3.79 18.65 9.32
N HIS A 194 -4.47 18.14 8.29
CA HIS A 194 -4.09 18.29 6.88
C HIS A 194 -5.05 19.19 6.09
N LEU A 195 -6.14 19.68 6.70
CA LEU A 195 -7.09 20.58 6.01
C LEU A 195 -6.43 21.90 5.59
N GLY A 196 -5.46 22.39 6.37
CA GLY A 196 -4.67 23.59 6.02
C GLY A 196 -3.81 23.42 4.76
N ASP A 197 -3.39 22.19 4.48
CA ASP A 197 -2.53 21.87 3.34
C ASP A 197 -3.32 21.78 2.02
N VAL A 198 -4.62 21.47 2.11
CA VAL A 198 -5.52 21.35 0.94
C VAL A 198 -6.02 22.72 0.50
N THR A 199 -5.11 23.46 -0.14
CA THR A 199 -5.40 24.78 -0.69
C THR A 199 -5.85 24.71 -2.17
N PRO A 200 -6.63 25.70 -2.67
CA PRO A 200 -6.97 25.79 -4.10
C PRO A 200 -5.73 25.75 -5.01
N THR A 201 -4.62 26.35 -4.56
CA THR A 201 -3.35 26.38 -5.28
C THR A 201 -2.73 24.99 -5.38
N MET A 202 -2.74 24.22 -4.27
CA MET A 202 -2.23 22.84 -4.26
C MET A 202 -3.04 21.97 -5.22
N ILE A 203 -4.37 22.00 -5.14
CA ILE A 203 -5.25 21.23 -6.02
C ILE A 203 -5.02 21.59 -7.48
N ARG A 204 -4.97 22.89 -7.81
CA ARG A 204 -4.66 23.35 -9.16
C ARG A 204 -3.36 22.74 -9.67
N LYS A 205 -2.28 22.84 -8.88
CA LYS A 205 -0.97 22.34 -9.28
C LYS A 205 -0.98 20.85 -9.56
N THR A 206 -1.58 20.06 -8.67
CA THR A 206 -1.67 18.61 -8.80
C THR A 206 -2.49 18.22 -10.04
N VAL A 207 -3.69 18.80 -10.20
CA VAL A 207 -4.57 18.46 -11.33
C VAL A 207 -3.93 18.89 -12.66
N GLU A 208 -3.35 20.09 -12.75
CA GLU A 208 -2.67 20.53 -13.97
C GLU A 208 -1.46 19.65 -14.32
N GLN A 209 -0.70 19.21 -13.32
CA GLN A 209 0.43 18.33 -13.52
C GLN A 209 0.01 16.94 -14.02
N GLU A 210 -1.03 16.35 -13.44
CA GLU A 210 -1.56 15.06 -13.88
C GLU A 210 -2.16 15.17 -15.29
N MET A 211 -2.94 16.22 -15.56
CA MET A 211 -3.57 16.39 -16.87
C MET A 211 -2.55 16.63 -17.98
N ARG A 212 -1.44 17.32 -17.73
CA ARG A 212 -0.35 17.46 -18.73
C ARG A 212 0.40 16.16 -19.00
N GLN A 213 0.38 15.21 -18.06
CA GLN A 213 1.00 13.89 -18.23
C GLN A 213 0.06 12.89 -18.91
N LEU A 214 -1.23 12.95 -18.57
CA LEU A 214 -2.27 12.03 -19.05
C LEU A 214 -2.90 12.47 -20.38
N SER A 215 -2.93 13.78 -20.64
CA SER A 215 -3.39 14.36 -21.90
C SER A 215 -2.16 14.82 -22.67
N ASP A 216 -2.09 14.55 -23.98
CA ASP A 216 -1.07 15.09 -24.90
C ASP A 216 -1.15 16.63 -25.07
N GLN A 217 -1.70 17.35 -24.08
CA GLN A 217 -1.81 18.79 -24.00
C GLN A 217 -0.84 19.36 -22.94
N PRO A 218 0.42 19.67 -23.31
CA PRO A 218 1.43 20.16 -22.37
C PRO A 218 1.11 21.54 -21.76
N HIS A 219 0.18 22.28 -22.36
CA HIS A 219 -0.26 23.59 -21.89
C HIS A 219 -1.59 23.57 -21.14
N TRP A 220 -2.13 22.39 -20.84
CA TRP A 220 -3.38 22.27 -20.09
C TRP A 220 -3.29 22.99 -18.74
N ARG A 221 -4.33 23.76 -18.42
CA ARG A 221 -4.46 24.56 -17.19
C ARG A 221 -5.91 24.57 -16.74
N CYS A 222 -6.14 24.59 -15.43
CA CYS A 222 -7.48 24.84 -14.91
C CYS A 222 -7.86 26.30 -15.21
N VAL A 223 -9.10 26.55 -15.60
CA VAL A 223 -9.61 27.93 -15.75
C VAL A 223 -9.65 28.57 -14.35
N ALA A 224 -10.23 27.87 -13.38
CA ALA A 224 -10.28 28.35 -12.00
C ALA A 224 -10.32 27.19 -11.00
N VAL A 225 -9.77 27.44 -9.80
CA VAL A 225 -9.98 26.59 -8.63
C VAL A 225 -10.43 27.50 -7.49
N THR A 226 -11.66 27.29 -7.01
CA THR A 226 -12.30 28.18 -6.03
C THR A 226 -12.92 27.38 -4.89
N ARG A 227 -12.97 27.96 -3.69
CA ARG A 227 -13.68 27.37 -2.55
C ARG A 227 -15.17 27.63 -2.72
N ASP A 228 -16.02 26.65 -2.42
CA ASP A 228 -17.45 26.84 -2.54
C ASP A 228 -17.97 27.74 -1.40
N GLY A 229 -18.61 28.85 -1.76
CA GLY A 229 -19.17 29.78 -0.78
C GLY A 229 -20.28 29.18 0.10
N ARG A 230 -20.90 28.06 -0.32
CA ARG A 230 -21.92 27.34 0.46
C ARG A 230 -21.33 26.21 1.32
N ASN A 231 -20.10 25.76 1.04
CA ASN A 231 -19.46 24.67 1.78
C ASN A 231 -17.94 24.84 1.79
N ALA A 232 -17.38 25.15 2.96
CA ALA A 232 -15.94 25.34 3.15
C ALA A 232 -15.11 24.06 2.90
N ASN A 233 -15.72 22.88 2.95
CA ASN A 233 -15.07 21.60 2.68
C ASN A 233 -15.16 21.20 1.19
N ARG A 234 -15.65 22.07 0.31
CA ARG A 234 -15.76 21.78 -1.12
C ARG A 234 -15.05 22.81 -1.96
N LEU A 235 -14.27 22.33 -2.92
CA LEU A 235 -13.56 23.13 -3.92
C LEU A 235 -14.16 22.83 -5.30
N ARG A 236 -14.28 23.86 -6.15
CA ARG A 236 -14.75 23.75 -7.54
C ARG A 236 -13.60 24.01 -8.49
N ILE A 237 -13.49 23.15 -9.50
CA ILE A 237 -12.51 23.27 -10.59
C ILE A 237 -13.31 23.51 -11.88
N MET A 238 -12.97 24.61 -12.57
CA MET A 238 -13.50 24.99 -13.89
C MET A 238 -12.39 24.93 -14.93
#